data_AF-A0A0D0QGF7-F1
#
_entry.id   AF-A0A0D0QGF7-F1
#
_cell.length_a   1.000
_cell.length_b   1.000
_cell.length_c   1.000
_cell.angle_alpha   90.00
_cell.angle_beta   90.00
_cell.angle_gamma   90.00
#
_symmetry.space_group_name_H-M   'P 1'
#
loop_
_entity.id
_entity.type
_entity.pdbx_description
1 polymer ?
#
loop_
_entity_poly.entity_id
_entity_poly.type
_entity_poly.pdbx_seq_one_letter_code
_entity_poly.pdbx_strand_id
1 'polypeptide(L)' 'MPAGPARRIGVPPKRVSGIVRGRRGITGDTALRLAAARLTTTEFLMTQQKAWELEVARDAYAGL' A
#
# COMPACT_ATOMS: atom_id res chain seq x y z
N MET A 1 28.70 -0.66 16.57
CA MET A 1 28.02 -1.25 15.37
C MET A 1 26.87 -0.34 14.98
N PRO A 2 26.89 0.42 13.88
CA PRO A 2 25.71 1.18 13.46
C PRO A 2 24.72 0.26 12.73
N ALA A 3 23.44 0.36 13.10
CA ALA A 3 22.33 -0.37 12.51
C ALA A 3 22.15 -0.05 11.01
N GLY A 4 21.82 -1.08 10.21
CA GLY A 4 21.72 -1.00 8.75
C GLY A 4 20.69 0.01 8.23
N PRO A 5 20.75 0.35 6.93
CA PRO A 5 20.02 1.47 6.35
C PRO A 5 18.53 1.15 6.20
N ALA A 6 17.75 1.43 7.25
CA ALA A 6 16.36 1.81 7.09
C ALA A 6 16.32 3.16 6.35
N ARG A 7 16.64 3.15 5.05
CA ARG A 7 16.46 4.29 4.16
C ARG A 7 14.97 4.60 4.23
N ARG A 8 14.61 5.64 5.00
CA ARG A 8 13.22 6.04 5.19
C ARG A 8 12.62 6.23 3.80
N ILE A 9 11.77 5.30 3.39
CA ILE A 9 11.07 5.28 2.10
C ILE A 9 10.11 6.48 1.93
N GLY A 10 10.20 7.50 2.78
CA GLY A 10 9.29 8.64 2.84
C GLY A 10 7.87 8.29 3.33
N VAL A 11 7.57 7.01 3.56
CA VAL A 11 6.30 6.54 4.11
C VAL A 11 6.45 6.39 5.62
N PRO A 12 5.68 7.12 6.46
CA PRO A 12 5.74 6.97 7.90
C PRO A 12 5.44 5.53 8.35
N PRO A 13 6.15 4.95 9.34
CA PRO A 13 5.91 3.58 9.81
C PRO A 13 4.46 3.29 10.22
N LYS A 14 3.78 4.27 10.84
CA LYS A 14 2.34 4.16 11.17
C LYS A 14 1.47 3.94 9.94
N ARG A 15 1.83 4.54 8.79
CA ARG A 15 1.10 4.38 7.53
C ARG A 15 1.31 2.97 6.98
N VAL A 16 2.55 2.49 6.93
CA VAL A 16 2.88 1.11 6.54
C VAL A 16 2.11 0.11 7.42
N SER A 17 2.14 0.31 8.74
CA SER A 17 1.44 -0.55 9.70
C SER A 17 -0.09 -0.52 9.54
N GLY A 18 -0.67 0.59 9.07
CA GLY A 18 -2.08 0.68 8.73
C GLY A 18 -2.44 -0.08 7.45
N ILE A 19 -1.58 -0.02 6.44
CA ILE A 19 -1.73 -0.76 5.17
C ILE A 19 -1.64 -2.27 5.41
N VAL A 20 -0.63 -2.72 6.17
CA VAL A 20 -0.45 -4.15 6.51
C VAL A 20 -1.67 -4.72 7.25
N ARG A 21 -2.35 -3.91 8.07
CA ARG A 21 -3.56 -4.33 8.79
C ARG A 21 -4.86 -4.12 8.01
N GLY A 22 -4.78 -3.75 6.72
CA GLY A 22 -5.95 -3.48 5.89
C GLY A 22 -6.77 -2.27 6.31
N ARG A 23 -6.29 -1.45 7.27
CA ARG A 23 -7.01 -0.26 7.76
C ARG A 23 -6.83 0.96 6.86
N ARG A 24 -5.93 0.87 5.87
CA ARG A 24 -5.64 1.93 4.91
C ARG A 24 -5.31 1.32 3.55
N GLY A 25 -5.89 1.86 2.50
CA GLY A 25 -5.50 1.54 1.13
C GLY A 25 -4.15 2.16 0.75
N ILE A 26 -3.59 1.66 -0.35
CA ILE A 26 -2.39 2.20 -0.99
C ILE A 26 -2.81 3.29 -1.98
N THR A 27 -2.34 4.51 -1.75
CA THR A 27 -2.48 5.62 -2.71
C THR A 27 -1.30 5.65 -3.70
N GLY A 28 -1.45 6.31 -4.86
CA GLY A 28 -0.37 6.47 -5.85
C GLY A 28 0.96 7.01 -5.30
N ASP A 29 0.97 8.06 -4.47
CA ASP A 29 2.19 8.57 -3.83
C ASP A 29 2.89 7.51 -2.95
N THR A 30 2.10 6.71 -2.24
CA THR A 30 2.64 5.62 -1.40
C THR A 30 3.19 4.49 -2.26
N ALA A 31 2.53 4.16 -3.37
CA ALA A 31 3.01 3.16 -4.32
C ALA A 31 4.36 3.58 -4.95
N LEU A 32 4.49 4.83 -5.40
CA LEU A 32 5.75 5.37 -5.95
C LEU A 32 6.90 5.29 -4.93
N ARG A 33 6.62 5.66 -3.67
CA ARG A 33 7.59 5.59 -2.58
C ARG A 33 8.01 4.16 -2.23
N LEU A 34 7.08 3.21 -2.24
CA LEU A 34 7.36 1.80 -2.01
C LEU A 34 8.12 1.18 -3.19
N ALA A 35 7.81 1.56 -4.43
CA ALA A 35 8.51 1.09 -5.60
C ALA A 35 9.97 1.59 -5.63
N ALA A 36 10.20 2.86 -5.29
CA ALA A 36 11.54 3.43 -5.15
C ALA A 36 12.39 2.73 -4.07
N ALA A 37 11.75 2.06 -3.11
CA ALA A 37 12.42 1.29 -2.06
C ALA A 37 12.92 -0.10 -2.52
N ARG A 38 12.68 -0.49 -3.78
CA ARG A 38 12.97 -1.81 -4.37
C ARG A 38 12.08 -2.96 -3.90
N LEU A 39 10.87 -2.69 -3.40
CA LEU A 39 9.96 -3.76 -2.94
C LEU A 39 9.14 -4.39 -4.09
N THR A 40 8.73 -3.60 -5.10
CA THR A 40 7.91 -4.02 -6.25
C THR A 40 7.70 -2.82 -7.21
N THR A 41 6.84 -2.92 -8.22
CA THR A 41 6.46 -1.80 -9.12
C THR A 41 5.23 -1.05 -8.60
N THR A 42 5.09 0.21 -9.01
CA THR A 42 3.93 1.05 -8.68
C THR A 42 2.63 0.44 -9.24
N GLU A 43 2.70 -0.04 -10.48
CA GLU A 43 1.58 -0.61 -11.24
C GLU A 43 1.07 -1.89 -10.58
N PHE A 44 1.99 -2.74 -10.09
CA PHE A 44 1.63 -3.95 -9.35
C PHE A 44 0.81 -3.60 -8.09
N LEU A 45 1.30 -2.66 -7.28
CA LEU A 45 0.61 -2.22 -6.05
C LEU A 45 -0.76 -1.63 -6.35
N MET A 46 -0.86 -0.77 -7.35
CA MET A 46 -2.12 -0.12 -7.72
C MET A 46 -3.14 -1.11 -8.32
N THR A 47 -2.68 -2.14 -9.03
CA THR A 47 -3.56 -3.19 -9.54
C THR A 47 -4.21 -3.97 -8.40
N GLN A 48 -3.46 -4.24 -7.33
CA GLN A 48 -3.99 -4.92 -6.14
C GLN A 48 -4.94 -4.02 -5.34
N GLN A 49 -4.62 -2.73 -5.19
CA GLN A 49 -5.54 -1.77 -4.58
C GLN A 49 -6.86 -1.71 -5.34
N LYS A 50 -6.82 -1.59 -6.67
CA LYS A 50 -8.02 -1.54 -7.53
C LYS A 50 -8.86 -2.80 -7.42
N ALA A 51 -8.23 -3.97 -7.43
CA ALA A 51 -8.94 -5.25 -7.31
C ALA A 51 -9.71 -5.33 -5.99
N TRP A 52 -9.07 -4.96 -4.88
CA TRP A 52 -9.69 -4.95 -3.56
C TRP A 52 -10.85 -3.93 -3.48
N GLU A 53 -10.67 -2.71 -4.00
CA GLU A 53 -11.73 -1.70 -4.02
C GLU A 53 -12.97 -2.17 -4.78
N LEU A 54 -12.77 -2.86 -5.92
CA LEU A 54 -13.87 -3.44 -6.69
C LEU A 54 -14.57 -4.59 -5.96
N GLU A 55 -13.82 -5.45 -5.26
CA GLU A 55 -14.37 -6.55 -4.45
C GLU A 55 -15.25 -5.99 -3.32
N VAL A 56 -14.72 -5.06 -2.54
CA VAL A 56 -15.49 -4.40 -1.46
C VAL A 56 -16.71 -3.66 -1.99
N ALA A 57 -16.59 -2.97 -3.13
CA ALA A 57 -17.72 -2.29 -3.75
C ALA A 57 -18.79 -3.27 -4.26
N ARG A 58 -18.38 -4.43 -4.79
CA ARG A 58 -19.31 -5.49 -5.20
C ARG A 58 -20.05 -6.08 -4.01
N ASP A 59 -19.35 -6.37 -2.92
CA ASP A 59 -19.97 -6.89 -1.69
C ASP A 59 -20.97 -5.89 -1.11
N ALA A 60 -20.61 -4.61 -1.06
CA ALA A 60 -21.50 -3.54 -0.62
C ALA A 60 -22.72 -3.37 -1.55
N TYR A 61 -22.53 -3.52 -2.87
CA TYR A 61 -23.60 -3.43 -3.86
C TYR A 61 -24.53 -4.65 -3.82
N ALA A 62 -23.99 -5.86 -3.62
CA ALA A 62 -24.76 -7.10 -3.54
C ALA A 62 -25.60 -7.22 -2.25
N GLY A 63 -25.28 -6.42 -1.23
CA GLY A 63 -26.05 -6.31 0.01
C GLY A 63 -27.17 -5.26 0.00
N LEU A 64 -27.40 -4.56 -1.12
CA LEU A 64 -28.57 -3.70 -1.36
C LEU A 64 -29.74 -4.51 -1.93
#